data_AF-A0A528CM12-F1
#
_entry.id   AF-A0A528CM12-F1
#
_cell.length_a   1.000
_cell.length_b   1.000
_cell.length_c   1.000
_cell.angle_alpha   90.00
_cell.angle_beta   90.00
_cell.angle_gamma   90.00
#
_symmetry.space_group_name_H-M   'P 1'
#
loop_
_entity.id
_entity.type
_entity.pdbx_description
1 polymer ?
#
loop_
_entity_poly.entity_id
_entity_poly.type
_entity_poly.pdbx_seq_one_letter_code
_entity_poly.pdbx_strand_id
1 'polypeptide(L)' 'LQVSDLVSGALLLLEGPGIERTATIAPAQMPRHFVEQWKQNNQRFPRGVDIILAAPDGVACLPRTTRIKTMEA' A
#
# COMPACT_ATOMS: atom_id res chain seq x y z
N LEU A 1 6.08 8.36 -3.89
CA LEU A 1 5.82 7.68 -5.17
C LEU A 1 4.64 8.36 -5.82
N GLN A 2 4.80 8.85 -7.05
CA GLN A 2 3.68 9.46 -7.79
C GLN A 2 2.82 8.36 -8.42
N VAL A 3 1.51 8.53 -8.32
CA VAL A 3 0.48 7.67 -8.91
C VAL A 3 -0.57 8.57 -9.57
N SER A 4 -1.30 8.06 -10.57
CA SER A 4 -2.32 8.88 -11.25
C SER A 4 -3.52 9.18 -10.35
N ASP A 5 -3.91 8.24 -9.51
CA ASP A 5 -5.01 8.34 -8.55
C ASP A 5 -4.91 7.23 -7.49
N LEU A 6 -5.79 7.26 -6.49
CA LEU A 6 -5.81 6.33 -5.35
C LEU A 6 -6.97 5.31 -5.39
N VAL A 7 -7.77 5.28 -6.47
CA VAL A 7 -9.06 4.58 -6.51
C VAL A 7 -9.30 3.68 -7.72
N SER A 8 -8.54 3.81 -8.80
CA SER A 8 -8.80 3.13 -10.09
C SER A 8 -7.89 1.92 -10.37
N GLY A 9 -6.93 1.63 -9.50
CA GLY A 9 -6.00 0.51 -9.61
C GLY A 9 -6.56 -0.83 -9.11
N ALA A 10 -5.66 -1.79 -8.89
CA ALA A 10 -6.01 -3.05 -8.24
C ALA A 10 -6.34 -2.81 -6.76
N LEU A 11 -7.46 -3.38 -6.28
CA LEU A 11 -7.90 -3.20 -4.90
C LEU A 11 -6.96 -3.92 -3.92
N LEU A 12 -6.39 -3.14 -3.01
CA LEU A 12 -5.50 -3.60 -1.96
C LEU A 12 -6.22 -3.54 -0.61
N LEU A 13 -6.15 -4.64 0.14
CA LEU A 13 -6.57 -4.72 1.52
C LEU A 13 -5.39 -4.40 2.44
N LEU A 14 -5.60 -3.46 3.35
CA LEU A 14 -4.61 -2.97 4.32
C LEU A 14 -4.99 -3.39 5.74
N GLU A 15 -3.97 -3.77 6.51
CA GLU A 15 -4.10 -4.06 7.94
C GLU A 15 -2.84 -3.57 8.69
N GLY A 16 -2.93 -3.39 10.01
CA GLY A 16 -1.78 -3.09 10.87
C GLY A 16 -2.03 -1.93 11.83
N PRO A 17 -0.99 -1.47 12.55
CA PRO A 17 -1.11 -0.34 13.46
C PRO A 17 -1.69 0.90 12.78
N GLY A 18 -2.69 1.53 13.39
CA GLY A 18 -3.42 2.67 12.82
C GLY A 18 -4.65 2.30 11.97
N ILE A 19 -4.93 1.01 11.78
CA ILE A 19 -6.13 0.50 11.09
C ILE A 19 -6.90 -0.39 12.07
N GLU A 20 -8.15 -0.06 12.39
CA GLU A 20 -8.94 -0.78 13.42
C GLU A 20 -9.21 -2.24 13.02
N ARG A 21 -9.60 -2.48 11.76
CA ARG A 21 -9.85 -3.83 11.23
C ARG A 21 -9.15 -4.02 9.90
N THR A 22 -9.66 -3.36 8.89
CA THR A 22 -9.11 -3.33 7.54
C THR A 22 -9.39 -1.97 6.92
N ALA A 23 -8.57 -1.60 5.93
CA ALA A 23 -8.84 -0.47 5.04
C ALA A 23 -8.59 -0.91 3.60
N THR A 24 -9.13 -0.19 2.62
CA THR A 24 -8.90 -0.46 1.20
C THR A 24 -8.37 0.76 0.48
N ILE A 25 -7.55 0.51 -0.54
CA ILE A 25 -7.01 1.52 -1.46
C ILE A 25 -6.79 0.86 -2.82
N ALA A 26 -6.94 1.61 -3.91
CA ALA A 26 -6.71 1.11 -5.25
C ALA A 26 -5.81 2.09 -6.04
N PRO A 27 -4.53 2.25 -5.67
CA PRO A 27 -3.66 3.20 -6.34
C PRO A 27 -3.34 2.72 -7.76
N ALA A 28 -3.47 3.62 -8.72
CA ALA A 28 -3.23 3.34 -10.12
C ALA A 28 -1.74 3.43 -10.49
N GLN A 29 -1.35 2.73 -11.55
CA GLN A 29 0.03 2.71 -12.07
C GLN A 29 1.09 2.21 -11.08
N MET A 30 0.72 1.27 -10.22
CA MET A 30 1.65 0.68 -9.24
C MET A 30 2.71 -0.22 -9.89
N PRO A 31 3.93 -0.30 -9.33
CA PRO A 31 4.93 -1.27 -9.78
C PRO A 31 4.40 -2.71 -9.72
N ARG A 32 4.65 -3.51 -10.77
CA ARG A 32 4.11 -4.88 -10.91
C ARG A 32 4.30 -5.80 -9.70
N HIS A 33 5.39 -5.66 -8.97
CA HIS A 33 5.75 -6.51 -7.84
C HIS A 33 5.66 -5.79 -6.48
N PHE A 34 4.86 -4.73 -6.41
CA PHE A 34 4.79 -3.89 -5.22
C PHE A 34 4.36 -4.70 -3.98
N VAL A 35 3.32 -5.52 -4.10
CA VAL A 35 2.79 -6.29 -2.96
C VAL A 35 3.79 -7.36 -2.49
N GLU A 36 4.47 -8.06 -3.40
CA GLU A 36 5.50 -9.04 -3.05
C GLU A 36 6.69 -8.37 -2.35
N GLN A 37 7.20 -7.27 -2.91
CA GLN A 37 8.29 -6.51 -2.30
C GLN A 37 7.90 -5.96 -0.93
N TRP A 38 6.67 -5.49 -0.77
CA TRP A 38 6.17 -5.01 0.50
C TRP A 38 6.12 -6.11 1.56
N LYS A 39 5.61 -7.31 1.20
CA LYS A 39 5.62 -8.48 2.08
C LYS A 39 7.03 -8.87 2.52
N GLN A 40 7.99 -8.90 1.58
CA GLN A 40 9.40 -9.19 1.87
C GLN A 40 10.02 -8.14 2.81
N ASN A 41 9.71 -6.86 2.62
CA ASN A 41 10.20 -5.79 3.48
C ASN A 41 9.58 -5.87 4.89
N ASN A 42 8.28 -6.16 5.00
CA ASN A 42 7.60 -6.27 6.29
C ASN A 42 8.18 -7.42 7.16
N GLN A 43 8.60 -8.53 6.55
CA GLN A 43 9.29 -9.64 7.24
C GLN A 43 10.65 -9.25 7.86
N ARG A 44 11.21 -8.10 7.48
CA ARG A 44 12.51 -7.60 7.95
C ARG A 44 12.38 -6.50 9.00
N PHE A 45 11.17 -6.29 9.53
CA PHE A 45 10.91 -5.31 10.58
C PHE A 45 11.94 -5.45 11.72
N PRO A 46 12.55 -4.34 12.21
CA PRO A 46 12.18 -2.93 12.01
C PRO A 46 12.73 -2.27 10.74
N ARG A 47 13.43 -3.00 9.87
CA ARG A 47 13.94 -2.48 8.60
C ARG A 47 12.80 -2.37 7.57
N GLY A 48 12.91 -1.41 6.66
CA GLY A 48 11.94 -1.18 5.61
C GLY A 48 11.85 0.30 5.23
N VAL A 49 10.97 0.60 4.29
CA VAL A 49 10.67 1.98 3.85
C VAL A 49 9.24 2.33 4.22
N ASP A 50 9.01 3.60 4.52
CA ASP A 50 7.67 4.17 4.59
C ASP A 50 7.42 4.86 3.24
N ILE A 51 6.28 4.57 2.60
CA ILE A 51 5.95 5.12 1.27
C ILE A 51 4.79 6.08 1.39
N ILE A 52 4.97 7.28 0.84
CA ILE A 52 3.89 8.22 0.58
C ILE A 52 3.52 8.10 -0.90
N LEU A 53 2.26 7.75 -1.18
CA LEU A 53 1.65 7.81 -2.51
C LEU A 53 1.08 9.21 -2.69
N ALA A 54 1.47 9.88 -3.77
CA ALA A 54 1.00 11.22 -4.12
C ALA A 54 0.23 11.16 -5.44
N ALA A 55 -1.04 11.52 -5.36
CA ALA A 55 -1.95 11.70 -6.49
C ALA A 55 -2.32 13.19 -6.62
N PRO A 56 -2.88 13.63 -7.76
CA PRO A 56 -3.33 15.01 -7.94
C PRO A 56 -4.31 15.47 -6.83
N ASP A 57 -5.22 14.59 -6.42
CA ASP A 57 -6.31 14.92 -5.50
C ASP A 57 -6.01 14.58 -4.03
N GLY A 58 -4.81 14.08 -3.71
CA GLY A 58 -4.45 13.76 -2.33
C GLY A 58 -3.26 12.83 -2.15
N VAL A 59 -3.06 12.41 -0.91
CA VAL A 59 -1.96 11.53 -0.49
C VAL A 59 -2.46 10.35 0.34
N ALA A 60 -1.76 9.23 0.22
CA ALA A 60 -1.92 8.08 1.11
C ALA A 60 -0.55 7.63 1.64
N CYS A 61 -0.46 7.40 2.94
CA CYS A 61 0.78 6.97 3.59
C CYS A 61 0.70 5.49 3.96
N LEU A 62 1.72 4.74 3.56
CA LEU A 62 1.92 3.33 3.90
C LEU A 62 3.16 3.23 4.80
N PRO A 63 3.02 3.23 6.14
CA PRO A 63 4.11 2.91 7.05
C PRO A 63 4.61 1.48 6.83
N ARG A 64 5.90 1.22 7.07
CA ARG A 64 6.56 -0.09 6.88
C ARG A 64 5.90 -1.26 7.62
N THR A 65 5.08 -0.97 8.63
CA THR A 65 4.32 -1.95 9.41
C THR A 65 3.00 -2.36 8.77
N THR A 66 2.49 -1.60 7.80
CA THR A 66 1.25 -1.94 7.07
C THR A 66 1.40 -3.29 6.39
N ARG A 67 0.42 -4.17 6.54
CA ARG A 67 0.32 -5.42 5.77
C ARG A 67 -0.59 -5.18 4.58
N ILE A 68 -0.18 -5.66 3.42
CA ILE A 68 -0.89 -5.44 2.15
C ILE A 68 -1.21 -6.81 1.52
N LYS A 69 -2.47 -6.98 1.12
CA LYS A 69 -2.96 -8.15 0.37
C LYS A 69 -3.71 -7.68 -0.86
N THR A 70 -3.55 -8.40 -1.97
CA THR A 70 -4.40 -8.23 -3.15
C THR A 70 -5.77 -8.83 -2.84
N MET A 71 -6.86 -8.17 -3.24
CA MET A 71 -8.17 -8.81 -3.27
C MET A 71 -8.32 -9.51 -4.62
N GLU A 72 -8.44 -10.83 -4.61
CA GLU A 72 -8.84 -11.57 -5.82
C GLU A 72 -10.34 -11.34 -6.07
N ALA A 73 -10.71 -11.27 -7.34
CA ALA A 73 -12.11 -11.23 -7.78
C ALA A 73 -12.72 -12.62 -7.74
#